data_AF-A0A818LIC9-F1
#
_entry.id   AF-A0A818LIC9-F1
#
_cell.length_a   1.000
_cell.length_b   1.000
_cell.length_c   1.000
_cell.angle_alpha   90.00
_cell.angle_beta   90.00
_cell.angle_gamma   90.00
#
_symmetry.space_group_name_H-M   'P 1'
#
loop_
_entity.id
_entity.type
_entity.pdbx_description
1 polymer ?
#
loop_
_entity_poly.entity_id
_entity_poly.type
_entity_poly.pdbx_seq_one_letter_code
_entity_poly.pdbx_strand_id
1 'polypeptide(L)'
;MVIKILLIVGIITLVSIISVGIGILIGHFAIVKSQTNISWKYDYIIRQANPEHYKNFIDSIQAAKIEANLKNLTSHSHLAGLAEDLESAESIEEQWKRDGLQVTKTKYNVLLSYPDDNKPNR
;
A
#
# COMPACT_ATOMS: atom_id res chain seq x y z
N MET A 1 -57.51 -39.38 -26.93
CA MET A 1 -57.25 -38.53 -25.73
C MET A 1 -55.85 -38.78 -25.16
N VAL A 2 -55.47 -40.03 -24.93
CA VAL A 2 -54.17 -40.44 -24.34
C VAL A 2 -52.93 -39.98 -25.13
N ILE A 3 -52.93 -40.08 -26.46
CA ILE A 3 -51.78 -39.68 -27.30
C ILE A 3 -51.47 -38.17 -27.19
N LYS A 4 -52.51 -37.33 -27.10
CA LYS A 4 -52.35 -35.87 -26.96
C LYS A 4 -51.74 -35.51 -25.59
N ILE A 5 -52.13 -36.22 -24.54
CA ILE A 5 -51.59 -36.03 -23.19
C ILE A 5 -50.11 -36.45 -23.14
N LEU A 6 -49.75 -37.57 -23.77
CA LEU A 6 -48.37 -38.06 -23.79
C LEU A 6 -47.43 -37.12 -24.55
N LEU A 7 -47.90 -36.49 -25.63
CA LEU A 7 -47.16 -35.46 -26.37
C LEU A 7 -46.94 -34.19 -25.54
N ILE A 8 -47.96 -33.73 -24.80
CA ILE A 8 -47.85 -32.54 -23.94
C ILE A 8 -46.84 -32.76 -22.81
N VAL A 9 -46.88 -33.92 -22.15
CA VAL A 9 -45.92 -34.26 -21.09
C VAL A 9 -44.49 -34.32 -21.65
N GLY A 10 -44.30 -34.91 -22.83
CA GLY A 10 -43.00 -34.92 -23.51
C GLY A 10 -42.44 -33.51 -23.74
N ILE A 11 -43.25 -32.59 -24.25
CA ILE A 11 -42.84 -31.20 -24.51
C ILE A 11 -42.47 -30.49 -23.20
N ILE A 12 -43.26 -30.67 -22.12
CA ILE A 12 -42.99 -30.03 -20.82
C ILE A 12 -41.66 -30.52 -20.22
N THR A 13 -41.35 -31.81 -20.35
CA THR A 13 -40.08 -32.36 -19.86
C THR A 13 -38.89 -31.79 -20.63
N LEU A 14 -39.01 -31.65 -21.96
CA LEU A 14 -37.96 -31.06 -22.80
C LEU A 14 -37.70 -29.59 -22.43
N VAL A 15 -38.77 -28.80 -22.25
CA VAL A 15 -38.66 -27.39 -21.86
C VAL A 15 -38.02 -27.23 -20.48
N SER A 16 -38.34 -28.11 -19.54
CA SER A 16 -37.75 -28.09 -18.19
C SER A 16 -36.25 -28.40 -18.20
N ILE A 17 -35.79 -29.31 -19.07
CA ILE A 17 -34.37 -29.60 -19.21
C ILE A 17 -33.62 -28.39 -19.79
N ILE A 18 -34.22 -27.74 -20.79
CA ILE A 18 -33.62 -26.57 -21.44
C ILE A 18 -33.53 -25.38 -20.46
N SER A 19 -34.56 -25.13 -19.65
CA SER A 19 -34.54 -24.01 -18.70
C SER A 19 -33.49 -24.19 -17.59
N VAL A 20 -33.30 -25.43 -17.09
CA VAL A 20 -32.23 -25.74 -16.13
C VAL A 20 -30.85 -25.52 -16.76
N GLY A 21 -30.65 -25.97 -18.00
CA GLY A 21 -29.39 -25.77 -18.72
C GLY A 21 -29.04 -24.29 -18.90
N ILE A 22 -30.02 -23.46 -19.29
CA ILE A 22 -29.85 -22.01 -19.42
C ILE A 22 -29.54 -21.37 -18.06
N GLY A 23 -30.22 -21.78 -17.00
CA GLY A 23 -29.96 -21.26 -15.64
C GLY A 23 -28.54 -21.53 -15.15
N ILE A 24 -28.00 -22.72 -15.41
CA ILE A 24 -26.61 -23.08 -15.09
C ILE A 24 -25.64 -22.21 -15.90
N LEU A 25 -25.92 -22.00 -17.18
CA LEU A 25 -25.08 -21.17 -18.05
C LEU A 25 -25.04 -19.72 -17.55
N ILE A 26 -26.20 -19.14 -17.24
CA ILE A 26 -26.29 -17.78 -16.70
C ILE A 26 -25.56 -17.70 -15.35
N GLY A 27 -25.76 -18.65 -14.44
CA GLY A 27 -25.07 -18.66 -13.15
C GLY A 27 -23.55 -18.73 -13.28
N HIS A 28 -23.04 -19.50 -14.25
CA HIS A 28 -21.60 -19.60 -14.50
C HIS A 28 -20.98 -18.29 -14.99
N PHE A 29 -21.69 -17.56 -15.86
CA PHE A 29 -21.16 -16.35 -16.50
C PHE A 29 -21.58 -15.03 -15.84
N ALA A 30 -22.66 -15.01 -15.04
CA ALA A 30 -23.17 -13.80 -14.38
C ALA A 30 -22.44 -13.47 -13.07
N ILE A 31 -21.64 -14.39 -12.51
CA ILE A 31 -20.81 -14.10 -11.35
C ILE A 31 -19.58 -13.31 -11.81
N VAL A 32 -19.68 -11.99 -11.74
CA VAL A 32 -18.51 -11.10 -11.80
C VAL A 32 -17.66 -11.40 -10.57
N LYS A 33 -16.56 -12.13 -10.76
CA LYS A 33 -15.53 -12.25 -9.72
C LYS A 33 -14.95 -10.86 -9.53
N SER A 34 -15.24 -10.21 -8.40
CA SER A 34 -14.64 -8.94 -8.02
C SER A 34 -13.15 -9.14 -7.80
N GLN A 35 -12.39 -9.03 -8.87
CA GLN A 35 -10.94 -9.03 -8.80
C GLN A 35 -10.54 -7.68 -8.22
N THR A 36 -10.28 -7.66 -6.92
CA THR A 36 -9.66 -6.52 -6.25
C THR A 36 -8.34 -6.25 -6.96
N ASN A 37 -8.31 -5.22 -7.82
CA ASN A 37 -7.22 -4.80 -8.69
C ASN A 37 -5.92 -4.37 -7.96
N ILE A 38 -5.80 -4.70 -6.68
CA ILE A 38 -4.63 -4.41 -5.86
C ILE A 38 -3.51 -5.44 -6.15
N SER A 39 -3.87 -6.70 -6.46
CA SER A 39 -2.90 -7.81 -6.57
C SER A 39 -1.90 -7.69 -7.72
N TRP A 40 -2.33 -7.28 -8.92
CA TRP A 40 -1.48 -7.35 -10.12
C TRP A 40 -0.37 -6.29 -10.13
N LYS A 41 -0.61 -5.13 -9.50
CA LYS A 41 0.39 -4.06 -9.37
C LYS A 41 1.55 -4.49 -8.47
N TYR A 42 1.26 -5.18 -7.36
CA TYR A 42 2.30 -5.73 -6.48
C TYR A 42 2.97 -6.96 -7.11
N ASP A 43 2.22 -7.85 -7.75
CA ASP A 43 2.78 -9.01 -8.47
C ASP A 43 3.78 -8.59 -9.55
N TYR A 44 3.50 -7.51 -10.29
CA TYR A 44 4.40 -6.96 -11.30
C TYR A 44 5.72 -6.48 -10.71
N ILE A 45 5.68 -5.73 -9.59
CA ILE A 45 6.88 -5.22 -8.91
C ILE A 45 7.68 -6.38 -8.30
N ILE A 46 7.02 -7.35 -7.69
CA ILE A 46 7.67 -8.51 -7.05
C ILE A 46 8.31 -9.43 -8.12
N ARG A 47 7.68 -9.61 -9.28
CA ARG A 47 8.26 -10.39 -10.39
C ARG A 47 9.48 -9.72 -11.03
N GLN A 48 9.58 -8.40 -10.98
CA GLN A 48 10.73 -7.64 -11.50
C GLN A 48 11.84 -7.44 -10.47
N ALA A 49 11.52 -7.55 -9.18
CA ALA A 49 12.51 -7.52 -8.13
C ALA A 49 13.40 -8.76 -8.25
N ASN A 50 14.66 -8.57 -8.64
CA ASN A 50 15.65 -9.63 -8.56
C ASN A 50 15.75 -10.06 -7.08
N PRO A 51 15.46 -11.33 -6.75
CA PRO A 51 15.48 -11.80 -5.36
C PRO A 51 16.85 -11.60 -4.70
N GLU A 52 17.93 -11.59 -5.48
CA GLU A 52 19.28 -11.29 -5.00
C GLU A 52 19.41 -9.83 -4.53
N HIS A 53 18.90 -8.86 -5.29
CA HIS A 53 18.94 -7.45 -4.88
C HIS A 53 18.09 -7.19 -3.63
N TYR A 54 16.93 -7.83 -3.53
CA TYR A 54 16.10 -7.75 -2.33
C TYR A 54 16.83 -8.35 -1.11
N LYS A 55 17.42 -9.54 -1.26
CA LYS A 55 18.18 -10.18 -0.20
C LYS A 55 19.37 -9.30 0.23
N ASN A 56 20.16 -8.81 -0.71
CA ASN A 56 21.29 -7.93 -0.43
C ASN A 56 20.85 -6.63 0.27
N PHE A 57 19.70 -6.08 -0.10
CA PHE A 57 19.12 -4.91 0.57
C PHE A 57 18.76 -5.21 2.02
N ILE A 58 17.99 -6.28 2.28
CA ILE A 58 17.62 -6.67 3.64
C ILE A 58 18.85 -6.98 4.49
N ASP A 59 19.82 -7.72 3.93
CA ASP A 59 21.09 -8.07 4.61
C ASP A 59 21.97 -6.84 4.89
N SER A 60 21.80 -5.75 4.13
CA SER A 60 22.55 -4.50 4.34
C SER A 60 22.08 -3.70 5.56
N ILE A 61 20.86 -3.97 6.05
CA ILE A 61 20.27 -3.27 7.19
C ILE A 61 20.91 -3.77 8.48
N GLN A 62 21.53 -2.86 9.23
CA GLN A 62 22.29 -3.19 10.43
C GLN A 62 21.69 -2.52 11.67
N ALA A 63 21.27 -3.32 12.66
CA ALA A 63 20.69 -2.82 13.91
C ALA A 63 21.60 -1.80 14.63
N ALA A 64 22.91 -2.04 14.65
CA ALA A 64 23.88 -1.11 15.26
C ALA A 64 23.90 0.28 14.58
N LYS A 65 23.69 0.35 13.26
CA LYS A 65 23.59 1.63 12.55
C LYS A 65 22.28 2.35 12.87
N ILE A 66 21.19 1.60 13.02
CA ILE A 66 19.90 2.14 13.45
C ILE A 66 20.02 2.72 14.86
N GLU A 67 20.64 1.99 15.80
CA GLU A 67 20.89 2.45 17.16
C GLU A 67 21.74 3.74 17.19
N ALA A 68 22.85 3.76 16.44
CA ALA A 68 23.71 4.94 16.36
C ALA A 68 22.97 6.16 15.79
N ASN A 69 22.20 5.96 14.71
CA ASN A 69 21.37 7.01 14.13
C ASN A 69 20.32 7.50 15.14
N LEU A 70 19.63 6.59 15.83
CA LEU A 70 18.64 6.95 16.84
C LEU A 70 19.27 7.79 17.96
N LYS A 71 20.41 7.35 18.50
CA LYS A 71 21.12 8.08 19.56
C LYS A 71 21.49 9.50 19.13
N ASN A 72 21.95 9.67 17.89
CA ASN A 72 22.31 10.98 17.35
C ASN A 72 21.05 11.84 17.13
N LEU A 73 20.00 11.27 16.55
CA LEU A 73 18.73 11.96 16.27
C LEU A 73 17.93 12.27 17.53
N THR A 74 18.28 11.75 18.71
CA THR A 74 17.58 12.05 19.97
C THR A 74 18.46 12.79 20.98
N SER A 75 19.65 13.28 20.60
CA SER A 75 20.56 13.94 21.54
C SER A 75 20.05 15.31 22.01
N HIS A 76 19.20 15.97 21.22
CA HIS A 76 18.63 17.29 21.48
C HIS A 76 17.14 17.32 21.13
N SER A 77 16.45 18.37 21.58
CA SER A 77 15.04 18.61 21.24
C SER A 77 14.93 19.19 19.83
N HIS A 78 14.17 18.54 18.95
CA HIS A 78 13.93 18.98 17.55
C HIS A 78 12.59 19.68 17.42
N LEU A 79 12.39 20.73 18.20
CA LEU A 79 11.15 21.49 18.13
C LEU A 79 11.12 22.24 16.80
N ALA A 80 10.08 21.98 16.00
CA ALA A 80 9.95 22.53 14.66
C ALA A 80 10.21 24.03 14.65
N GLY A 81 11.04 24.51 13.72
CA GLY A 81 11.34 25.95 13.55
C GLY A 81 12.37 26.54 14.51
N LEU A 82 12.95 25.75 15.42
CA LEU A 82 14.14 26.14 16.18
C LEU A 82 15.44 25.78 15.44
N ALA A 83 16.59 26.22 15.98
CA ALA A 83 17.89 26.02 15.34
C ALA A 83 18.30 24.53 15.30
N GLU A 84 17.97 23.78 16.35
CA GLU A 84 18.28 22.36 16.51
C GLU A 84 17.53 21.50 15.48
N ASP A 85 16.30 21.87 15.13
CA ASP A 85 15.52 21.24 14.07
C ASP A 85 16.18 21.44 12.69
N LEU A 86 16.72 22.64 12.44
CA LEU A 86 17.47 22.93 11.22
C LEU A 86 18.79 22.14 11.15
N GLU A 87 19.53 22.04 12.26
CA GLU A 87 20.78 21.26 12.34
C GLU A 87 20.53 19.78 12.03
N SER A 88 19.45 19.21 12.57
CA SER A 88 19.05 17.83 12.27
C SER A 88 18.72 17.63 10.79
N ALA A 89 17.98 18.55 10.18
CA ALA A 89 17.69 18.50 8.75
C ALA A 89 18.97 18.60 7.89
N GLU A 90 19.95 19.41 8.31
CA GLU A 90 21.26 19.53 7.67
C GLU A 90 22.09 18.26 7.79
N SER A 91 22.12 17.64 8.97
CA SER A 91 22.82 16.36 9.19
C SER A 91 22.28 15.24 8.30
N ILE A 92 20.94 15.15 8.17
CA ILE A 92 20.28 14.18 7.28
C ILE A 92 20.59 14.50 5.81
N GLU A 93 20.51 15.77 5.42
CA GLU A 93 20.83 16.21 4.06
C GLU A 93 22.27 15.80 3.66
N GLU A 94 23.23 16.02 4.55
CA GLU A 94 24.61 15.62 4.34
C GLU A 94 24.80 14.11 4.29
N GLN A 95 24.15 13.37 5.20
CA GLN A 95 24.23 11.91 5.21
C GLN A 95 23.72 11.32 3.90
N TRP A 96 22.58 11.76 3.42
CA TRP A 96 22.00 11.28 2.17
C TRP A 96 22.84 11.65 0.95
N LYS A 97 23.46 12.83 0.93
CA LYS A 97 24.43 13.20 -0.11
C LYS A 97 25.66 12.27 -0.09
N ARG A 98 26.19 11.97 1.11
CA ARG A 98 27.30 11.02 1.28
C ARG A 98 26.94 9.61 0.82
N ASP A 99 25.69 9.18 1.04
CA ASP A 99 25.18 7.89 0.59
C ASP A 99 24.87 7.85 -0.93
N GLY A 100 25.09 8.96 -1.65
CA GLY A 100 24.97 9.03 -3.11
C GLY A 100 23.59 9.41 -3.62
N LEU A 101 22.70 9.91 -2.76
CA LEU A 101 21.36 10.36 -3.16
C LEU A 101 21.40 11.79 -3.72
N GLN A 102 20.48 12.08 -4.63
CA GLN A 102 20.18 13.46 -5.05
C GLN A 102 19.23 14.08 -4.03
N VAL A 103 19.72 15.06 -3.27
CA VAL A 103 19.00 15.63 -2.13
C VAL A 103 18.68 17.10 -2.38
N THR A 104 17.48 17.52 -1.98
CA THR A 104 17.05 18.92 -2.00
C THR A 104 16.34 19.25 -0.69
N LYS A 105 16.74 20.35 -0.05
CA LYS A 105 16.09 20.90 1.14
C LYS A 105 15.17 22.04 0.74
N THR A 106 13.91 21.97 1.15
CA THR A 106 12.88 22.97 0.83
C THR A 106 12.39 23.63 2.11
N LYS A 107 12.32 24.97 2.13
CA LYS A 107 11.88 25.75 3.29
C LYS A 107 10.50 26.35 3.03
N TYR A 108 9.69 26.40 4.08
CA TYR A 108 8.37 27.03 4.07
C TYR A 108 8.22 27.97 5.27
N ASN A 109 7.58 29.11 5.02
CA ASN A 109 7.17 30.01 6.10
C ASN A 109 5.76 29.60 6.52
N VAL A 110 5.65 28.99 7.69
CA VAL A 110 4.39 28.51 8.27
C VAL A 110 4.14 29.19 9.61
N LEU A 111 2.88 29.32 9.98
CA LEU A 111 2.51 29.81 11.30
C LEU A 111 2.76 28.70 12.33
N LEU A 112 3.67 28.93 13.26
CA LEU A 112 3.96 28.04 14.39
C LEU A 112 3.42 28.63 15.69
N SER A 113 3.23 27.78 16.69
CA SER A 113 2.75 28.18 18.01
C SER A 113 3.64 27.55 19.08
N TYR A 114 4.16 28.41 19.95
CA TYR A 114 4.98 28.03 21.10
C TYR A 114 4.36 28.60 22.37
N PRO A 115 4.60 27.97 23.54
CA PRO A 115 4.25 28.59 24.81
C PRO A 115 4.98 29.93 25.01
N ASP A 116 4.41 30.81 25.82
CA ASP A 116 5.10 32.01 26.29
C ASP A 116 6.10 31.58 27.38
N ASP A 117 7.40 31.76 27.13
CA ASP A 117 8.47 31.40 28.06
C ASP A 117 8.31 32.08 29.44
N ASN A 118 7.68 33.26 29.49
CA ASN A 118 7.45 33.99 30.74
C ASN A 118 6.13 33.60 31.42
N LYS A 119 5.19 32.98 30.68
CA LYS A 119 3.85 32.57 31.16
C LYS A 119 3.41 31.26 30.48
N PRO A 120 4.07 30.13 30.78
CA PRO A 120 3.85 28.87 30.07
C PRO A 120 2.46 28.28 30.31
N ASN A 121 1.81 28.65 31.43
CA ASN A 121 0.47 28.24 31.79
C ASN A 121 -0.41 29.47 32.00
N ARG A 122 -1.40 29.66 31.14
CA ARG A 122 -2.54 30.57 31.34
C ARG A 122 -3.83 29.81 31.19
#